data_AF-A0A0N0D9C5-F1
#
_entry.id   AF-A0A0N0D9C5-F1
#
_cell.length_a   1.000
_cell.length_b   1.000
_cell.length_c   1.000
_cell.angle_alpha   90.00
_cell.angle_beta   90.00
_cell.angle_gamma   90.00
#
_symmetry.space_group_name_H-M   'P 1'
#
loop_
_entity.id
_entity.type
_entity.pdbx_description
1 polymer ?
#
loop_
_entity_poly.entity_id
_entity_poly.type
_entity_poly.pdbx_seq_one_letter_code
_entity_poly.pdbx_strand_id
1 'polypeptide(L)'
;MNPITLHNDLAERLDGQAWIVPTLARVTFVAVLFVYYWNSATLKIDGSIFSASAGAFGQIFPKAAEAVLWDVSQMSFFQRMVIFFGTVAEFVLPVLLLAGLLTRLAALGMIGFVVVQTAADVLGHNVKLGALFDHSQTLIDERAMWIFLLLVSVAKGAGPISLDKLLRLK
;
A
#
# COMPACT_ATOMS: atom_id res chain seq x y z
N MET A 1 -11.64 41.93 14.45
CA MET A 1 -10.41 41.11 14.55
C MET A 1 -9.70 41.17 13.19
N ASN A 2 -8.38 41.34 13.14
CA ASN A 2 -7.62 41.38 11.90
C ASN A 2 -7.64 39.98 11.24
N PRO A 3 -8.00 39.83 9.95
CA PRO A 3 -8.02 38.54 9.25
C PRO A 3 -6.70 37.76 9.32
N ILE A 4 -5.55 38.45 9.29
CA ILE A 4 -4.22 37.81 9.38
C ILE A 4 -4.01 37.23 10.78
N THR A 5 -4.41 37.96 11.82
CA THR A 5 -4.32 37.47 13.21
C THR A 5 -5.22 36.27 13.43
N LEU A 6 -6.47 36.32 12.95
CA LEU A 6 -7.38 35.17 12.99
C LEU A 6 -6.78 33.94 12.28
N HIS A 7 -6.23 34.12 11.08
CA HIS A 7 -5.58 33.05 10.33
C HIS A 7 -4.44 32.41 11.14
N ASN A 8 -3.54 33.22 11.69
CA ASN A 8 -2.37 32.73 12.43
C ASN A 8 -2.77 32.04 13.74
N ASP A 9 -3.73 32.59 14.48
CA ASP A 9 -4.24 31.99 15.71
C ASP A 9 -4.88 30.62 15.44
N LEU A 10 -5.58 30.46 14.32
CA LEU A 10 -6.15 29.19 13.91
C LEU A 10 -5.08 28.19 13.47
N ALA A 11 -4.08 28.65 12.69
CA ALA A 11 -2.97 27.81 12.26
C ALA A 11 -2.17 27.27 13.45
N GLU A 12 -1.84 28.12 14.43
CA GLU A 12 -1.11 27.71 15.64
C GLU A 12 -1.88 26.66 16.46
N ARG A 13 -3.21 26.82 16.57
CA ARG A 13 -4.07 25.81 17.22
C ARG A 13 -4.09 24.47 16.50
N LEU A 14 -3.96 24.46 15.18
CA LEU A 14 -3.87 23.23 14.37
C LEU A 14 -2.49 22.60 14.49
N ASP A 15 -1.43 23.39 14.47
CA ASP A 15 -0.05 22.92 14.66
C ASP A 15 0.13 22.26 16.04
N GLY A 16 -0.51 22.81 17.08
CA GLY A 16 -0.58 22.20 18.41
C GLY A 16 -1.27 20.83 18.44
N GLN A 17 -2.02 20.46 17.39
CA GLN A 17 -2.71 19.18 17.24
C GLN A 17 -2.03 18.26 16.21
N ALA A 18 -0.70 18.33 16.11
CA ALA A 18 0.10 17.52 15.19
C ALA A 18 -0.16 16.00 15.23
N TRP A 19 -0.73 15.48 16.32
CA TRP A 19 -1.15 14.08 16.46
C TRP A 19 -2.25 13.66 15.49
N ILE A 20 -3.07 14.61 15.02
CA ILE A 20 -4.19 14.35 14.10
C ILE A 20 -3.68 13.80 12.78
N VAL A 21 -2.57 14.33 12.27
CA VAL A 21 -2.03 13.98 10.94
C VAL A 21 -1.72 12.47 10.82
N PRO A 22 -0.90 11.84 11.68
CA PRO A 22 -0.62 10.41 11.56
C PRO A 22 -1.85 9.53 11.84
N THR A 23 -2.77 9.98 12.70
CA THR A 23 -4.04 9.25 12.95
C THR A 23 -4.92 9.27 11.71
N LEU A 24 -5.14 10.44 11.10
CA LEU A 24 -5.92 10.56 9.87
C LEU A 24 -5.27 9.81 8.72
N ALA A 25 -3.93 9.84 8.58
CA ALA A 25 -3.24 9.07 7.56
C ALA A 25 -3.55 7.57 7.67
N ARG A 26 -3.51 7.01 8.89
CA ARG A 26 -3.87 5.60 9.11
C ARG A 26 -5.35 5.32 8.87
N VAL A 27 -6.25 6.18 9.34
CA VAL A 27 -7.70 6.02 9.09
C VAL A 27 -7.99 6.05 7.59
N THR A 28 -7.40 6.98 6.84
CA THR A 28 -7.53 7.06 5.38
C THR A 28 -6.93 5.83 4.70
N PHE A 29 -5.77 5.35 5.15
CA PHE A 29 -5.20 4.10 4.64
C PHE A 29 -6.18 2.93 4.82
N VAL A 30 -6.79 2.81 6.00
CA VAL A 30 -7.77 1.75 6.27
C VAL A 30 -9.01 1.90 5.39
N ALA A 31 -9.52 3.12 5.25
CA ALA A 31 -10.72 3.39 4.47
C ALA A 31 -10.53 3.14 2.96
N VAL A 32 -9.34 3.40 2.41
CA VAL A 32 -9.10 3.38 0.96
C VAL A 32 -8.28 2.18 0.50
N LEU A 33 -7.21 1.82 1.22
CA LEU A 33 -6.22 0.85 0.77
C LEU A 33 -6.28 -0.48 1.49
N PHE A 34 -6.64 -0.52 2.78
CA PHE A 34 -6.66 -1.79 3.52
C PHE A 34 -7.60 -2.81 2.89
N VAL A 35 -8.84 -2.43 2.62
CA VAL A 35 -9.84 -3.33 2.01
C VAL A 35 -9.42 -3.73 0.60
N TYR A 36 -8.83 -2.80 -0.17
CA TYR A 36 -8.29 -3.07 -1.49
C TYR A 36 -7.22 -4.17 -1.47
N TYR A 37 -6.18 -4.01 -0.64
CA TYR A 37 -5.09 -4.98 -0.55
C TYR A 37 -5.53 -6.29 0.09
N TRP A 38 -6.39 -6.24 1.11
CA TRP A 38 -6.92 -7.44 1.73
C TRP A 38 -7.68 -8.30 0.72
N ASN A 39 -8.59 -7.70 -0.05
CA ASN A 39 -9.34 -8.42 -1.07
C ASN A 39 -8.41 -8.94 -2.18
N SER A 40 -7.48 -8.13 -2.67
CA SER A 40 -6.49 -8.54 -3.68
C SER A 40 -5.68 -9.75 -3.21
N ALA A 41 -5.21 -9.76 -1.96
CA ALA A 41 -4.43 -10.86 -1.40
C ALA A 41 -5.26 -12.14 -1.23
N THR A 42 -6.54 -12.05 -0.84
CA THR A 42 -7.41 -13.23 -0.71
C THR A 42 -7.63 -13.99 -2.02
N LEU A 43 -7.59 -13.30 -3.16
CA LEU A 43 -7.72 -13.92 -4.49
C LEU A 43 -6.47 -14.70 -4.93
N LYS A 44 -5.34 -14.54 -4.21
CA LYS A 44 -4.05 -15.16 -4.55
C LYS A 44 -3.83 -16.51 -3.89
N ILE A 45 -4.68 -16.87 -2.94
CA ILE A 45 -4.59 -18.12 -2.18
C ILE A 45 -5.48 -19.19 -2.83
N ASP A 46 -4.95 -20.39 -3.05
CA ASP A 46 -5.73 -21.57 -3.44
C ASP A 46 -5.56 -22.68 -2.40
N GLY A 47 -6.54 -22.81 -1.50
CA GLY A 47 -6.52 -23.77 -0.38
C GLY A 47 -5.56 -23.43 0.77
N SER A 48 -4.34 -22.97 0.50
CA SER A 48 -3.35 -22.56 1.52
C SER A 48 -2.46 -21.40 1.06
N ILE A 49 -1.85 -20.67 2.01
CA ILE A 49 -0.92 -19.57 1.69
C ILE A 49 0.35 -20.04 0.94
N PHE A 50 0.68 -21.34 1.01
CA PHE A 50 1.80 -21.94 0.27
C PHE A 50 1.42 -22.38 -1.15
N SER A 51 0.13 -22.29 -1.48
CA SER A 51 -0.44 -22.72 -2.76
C SER A 51 -0.95 -21.49 -3.51
N ALA A 52 -0.13 -21.00 -4.43
CA ALA A 52 -0.48 -19.87 -5.28
C ALA A 52 -1.61 -20.24 -6.25
N SER A 53 -2.64 -19.40 -6.34
CA SER A 53 -3.71 -19.57 -7.32
C SER A 53 -3.23 -19.30 -8.75
N ALA A 54 -3.95 -19.83 -9.75
CA ALA A 54 -3.73 -19.48 -11.16
C ALA A 54 -3.85 -17.96 -11.39
N GLY A 55 -4.74 -17.30 -10.64
CA GLY A 55 -4.88 -15.85 -10.64
C GLY A 55 -3.63 -15.13 -10.12
N ALA A 56 -3.02 -15.62 -9.04
CA ALA A 56 -1.77 -15.07 -8.52
C ALA A 56 -0.62 -15.19 -9.54
N PHE A 57 -0.54 -16.36 -10.20
CA PHE A 57 0.47 -16.57 -11.23
C PHE A 57 0.26 -15.64 -12.43
N GLY A 58 -0.98 -15.52 -12.91
CA GLY A 58 -1.34 -14.60 -13.99
C GLY A 58 -1.13 -13.13 -13.62
N GLN A 59 -1.40 -12.73 -12.38
CA GLN A 59 -1.27 -11.34 -11.94
C GLN A 59 0.18 -10.91 -11.79
N ILE A 60 1.06 -11.78 -11.27
CA ILE A 60 2.46 -11.43 -10.98
C ILE A 60 3.37 -11.74 -12.17
N PHE A 61 3.09 -12.81 -12.93
CA PHE A 61 3.88 -13.24 -14.08
C PHE A 61 3.00 -13.57 -15.31
N PRO A 62 2.25 -12.59 -15.86
CA PRO A 62 1.23 -12.83 -16.90
C PRO A 62 1.77 -13.60 -18.10
N LYS A 63 2.90 -13.14 -18.68
CA LYS A 63 3.51 -13.79 -19.85
C LYS A 63 3.93 -15.23 -19.60
N ALA A 64 4.41 -15.54 -18.39
CA ALA A 64 4.83 -16.89 -18.04
C ALA A 64 3.62 -17.80 -17.77
N ALA A 65 2.58 -17.26 -17.15
CA ALA A 65 1.32 -17.98 -16.94
C ALA A 65 0.66 -18.31 -18.28
N GLU A 66 0.55 -17.33 -19.18
CA GLU A 66 0.00 -17.51 -20.54
C GLU A 66 0.76 -18.59 -21.33
N ALA A 67 2.09 -18.59 -21.27
CA ALA A 67 2.93 -19.55 -21.98
C ALA A 67 2.68 -21.02 -21.57
N VAL A 68 2.13 -21.25 -20.38
CA VAL A 68 1.82 -22.58 -19.83
C VAL A 68 0.32 -22.76 -19.56
N LEU A 69 -0.53 -21.94 -20.19
CA LEU A 69 -2.00 -21.98 -20.04
C LEU A 69 -2.46 -21.95 -18.58
N TRP A 70 -1.80 -21.12 -17.76
CA TRP A 70 -2.05 -20.92 -16.33
C TRP A 70 -1.86 -22.20 -15.47
N ASP A 71 -1.15 -23.20 -15.97
CA ASP A 71 -0.77 -24.37 -15.18
C ASP A 71 0.24 -23.99 -14.07
N VAL A 72 -0.28 -23.90 -12.85
CA VAL A 72 0.49 -23.57 -11.64
C VAL A 72 1.56 -24.62 -11.30
N SER A 73 1.48 -25.83 -11.83
CA SER A 73 2.52 -26.86 -11.64
C SER A 73 3.82 -26.49 -12.37
N GLN A 74 3.72 -25.71 -13.44
CA GLN A 74 4.86 -25.28 -14.27
C GLN A 74 5.61 -24.06 -13.72
N MET A 75 5.14 -23.46 -12.61
CA MET A 75 5.87 -22.36 -11.98
C MET A 75 7.27 -22.79 -11.54
N SER A 76 8.27 -22.02 -11.97
CA SER A 76 9.64 -22.14 -11.45
C SER A 76 9.68 -21.86 -9.95
N PHE A 77 10.70 -22.39 -9.27
CA PHE A 77 10.91 -22.13 -7.84
C PHE A 77 10.97 -20.62 -7.53
N PHE A 78 11.64 -19.84 -8.37
CA PHE A 78 11.72 -18.39 -8.22
C PHE A 78 10.34 -17.73 -8.26
N GLN A 79 9.49 -18.07 -9.24
CA GLN A 79 8.14 -17.50 -9.35
C GLN A 79 7.29 -17.86 -8.14
N ARG A 80 7.38 -19.10 -7.65
CA ARG A 80 6.68 -19.54 -6.43
C ARG A 80 7.08 -18.69 -5.22
N MET A 81 8.38 -18.45 -5.03
CA MET A 81 8.87 -17.62 -3.92
C MET A 81 8.41 -16.17 -4.03
N VAL A 82 8.49 -15.58 -5.22
CA VAL A 82 8.04 -14.19 -5.44
C VAL A 82 6.54 -14.05 -5.17
N ILE A 83 5.71 -14.97 -5.69
CA ILE A 83 4.26 -14.95 -5.44
C ILE A 83 3.96 -15.15 -3.96
N PHE A 84 4.64 -16.10 -3.31
CA PHE A 84 4.46 -16.36 -1.88
C PHE A 84 4.79 -15.13 -1.03
N PHE A 85 6.00 -14.58 -1.14
CA PHE A 85 6.41 -13.41 -0.36
C PHE A 85 5.60 -12.17 -0.72
N GLY A 86 5.22 -12.00 -1.99
CA GLY A 86 4.31 -10.94 -2.42
C GLY A 86 2.95 -11.04 -1.73
N THR A 87 2.34 -12.23 -1.74
CA THR A 87 1.04 -12.47 -1.10
C THR A 87 1.12 -12.25 0.41
N VAL A 88 2.16 -12.78 1.07
CA VAL A 88 2.39 -12.56 2.51
C VAL A 88 2.54 -11.07 2.82
N ALA A 89 3.34 -10.33 2.04
CA ALA A 89 3.50 -8.89 2.24
C ALA A 89 2.19 -8.13 2.07
N GLU A 90 1.37 -8.51 1.08
CA GLU A 90 0.07 -7.90 0.80
C GLU A 90 -0.96 -8.11 1.91
N PHE A 91 -0.83 -9.18 2.71
CA PHE A 91 -1.62 -9.36 3.93
C PHE A 91 -1.02 -8.64 5.14
N VAL A 92 0.28 -8.83 5.37
CA VAL A 92 0.93 -8.43 6.61
C VAL A 92 1.09 -6.91 6.69
N LEU A 93 1.51 -6.25 5.62
CA LEU A 93 1.79 -4.81 5.64
C LEU A 93 0.52 -3.99 5.95
N PRO A 94 -0.66 -4.26 5.33
CA PRO A 94 -1.88 -3.54 5.69
C PRO A 94 -2.33 -3.79 7.13
N VAL A 95 -2.18 -5.01 7.66
CA VAL A 95 -2.52 -5.33 9.06
C VAL A 95 -1.62 -4.58 10.04
N LEU A 96 -0.33 -4.50 9.76
CA LEU A 96 0.62 -3.72 10.56
C LEU A 96 0.23 -2.23 10.59
N LEU A 97 -0.14 -1.67 9.43
CA LEU A 97 -0.61 -0.28 9.35
C LEU A 97 -1.95 -0.07 10.05
N LEU A 98 -2.89 -1.02 9.94
CA LEU A 98 -4.17 -0.99 10.67
C LEU A 98 -3.94 -1.00 12.18
N ALA A 99 -3.07 -1.87 12.70
CA ALA A 99 -2.75 -1.93 14.12
C ALA A 99 -1.87 -0.76 14.59
N GLY A 100 -1.18 -0.10 13.66
CA GLY A 100 -0.16 0.90 13.97
C GLY A 100 1.05 0.27 14.65
N LEU A 101 1.52 -0.86 14.13
CA LEU A 101 2.68 -1.62 14.60
C LEU A 101 3.79 -1.57 13.55
N LEU A 102 5.00 -1.21 13.96
CA LEU A 102 6.14 -0.97 13.08
C LEU A 102 5.77 -0.03 11.91
N THR A 103 4.97 1.01 12.19
CA THR A 103 4.22 1.76 11.16
C THR A 103 5.13 2.34 10.10
N ARG A 104 6.28 2.91 10.48
CA ARG A 104 7.23 3.48 9.50
C ARG A 104 7.78 2.41 8.56
N LEU A 105 8.16 1.25 9.12
CA LEU A 105 8.69 0.13 8.34
C LEU A 105 7.61 -0.48 7.46
N ALA A 106 6.40 -0.68 8.00
CA ALA A 106 5.27 -1.19 7.23
C ALA A 106 4.89 -0.23 6.09
N ALA A 107 4.89 1.08 6.33
CA ALA A 107 4.63 2.09 5.30
C ALA A 107 5.72 2.11 4.22
N LEU A 108 7.01 1.99 4.58
CA LEU A 108 8.10 1.84 3.61
C LEU A 108 7.95 0.57 2.77
N GLY A 109 7.63 -0.56 3.40
CA GLY A 109 7.35 -1.81 2.70
C GLY A 109 6.16 -1.65 1.74
N MET A 110 5.11 -0.97 2.18
CA MET A 110 3.92 -0.72 1.37
C MET A 110 4.21 0.19 0.18
N ILE A 111 5.07 1.22 0.33
CA ILE A 111 5.54 2.04 -0.80
C ILE A 111 6.27 1.16 -1.82
N GLY A 112 7.19 0.31 -1.36
CA GLY A 112 7.88 -0.63 -2.24
C GLY A 112 6.91 -1.55 -2.97
N PHE A 113 5.88 -2.05 -2.26
CA PHE A 113 4.84 -2.88 -2.84
C PHE A 113 4.02 -2.13 -3.91
N VAL A 114 3.62 -0.87 -3.65
CA VAL A 114 2.93 -0.01 -4.64
C VAL A 114 3.78 0.19 -5.89
N VAL A 115 5.09 0.39 -5.75
CA VAL A 115 6.01 0.52 -6.90
C VAL A 115 6.08 -0.77 -7.70
N VAL A 116 6.27 -1.92 -7.05
CA VAL A 116 6.31 -3.23 -7.71
C VAL A 116 4.97 -3.53 -8.40
N GLN A 117 3.85 -3.24 -7.74
CA GLN A 117 2.52 -3.36 -8.30
C GLN A 117 2.36 -2.50 -9.56
N THR A 118 2.79 -1.24 -9.52
CA THR A 118 2.75 -0.35 -10.68
C THR A 118 3.59 -0.89 -11.84
N ALA A 119 4.77 -1.43 -11.54
CA ALA A 119 5.59 -2.07 -12.56
C ALA A 119 4.92 -3.31 -13.15
N ALA A 120 4.26 -4.14 -12.33
CA ALA A 120 3.50 -5.30 -12.81
C ALA A 120 2.31 -4.87 -13.70
N ASP A 121 1.56 -3.85 -13.30
CA ASP A 121 0.44 -3.30 -14.08
C ASP A 121 0.92 -2.81 -15.46
N VAL A 122 2.01 -2.05 -15.51
CA VAL A 122 2.52 -1.46 -16.77
C VAL A 122 3.25 -2.48 -17.63
N LEU A 123 4.20 -3.22 -17.07
CA LEU A 123 5.10 -4.12 -17.83
C LEU A 123 4.50 -5.51 -18.07
N GLY A 124 3.67 -5.97 -17.13
CA GLY A 124 3.00 -7.26 -17.19
C GLY A 124 1.66 -7.19 -17.91
N HIS A 125 0.82 -6.22 -17.53
CA HIS A 125 -0.57 -6.12 -18.00
C HIS A 125 -0.81 -5.05 -19.06
N ASN A 126 0.25 -4.36 -19.51
CA ASN A 126 0.19 -3.28 -20.50
C ASN A 126 -0.78 -2.15 -20.12
N VAL A 127 -0.99 -1.92 -18.81
CA VAL A 127 -1.78 -0.79 -18.31
C VAL A 127 -1.02 0.50 -18.62
N LYS A 128 -1.71 1.50 -19.16
CA LYS A 128 -1.10 2.81 -19.41
C LYS A 128 -0.80 3.50 -18.09
N LEU A 129 0.47 3.87 -17.88
CA LEU A 129 0.89 4.61 -16.69
C LEU A 129 0.23 5.99 -16.59
N GLY A 130 0.08 6.68 -17.73
CA GLY A 130 -0.40 8.06 -17.80
C GLY A 130 0.71 9.09 -17.57
N ALA A 131 0.33 10.33 -17.29
CA ALA A 131 1.24 11.44 -17.06
C ALA A 131 0.72 12.37 -15.95
N LEU A 132 1.63 13.04 -15.26
CA LEU A 132 1.28 14.07 -14.27
C LEU A 132 1.07 15.42 -14.97
N PHE A 133 0.35 16.32 -14.29
CA PHE A 133 0.06 17.68 -14.75
C PHE A 133 -0.77 17.75 -16.03
N ASP A 134 -1.65 16.78 -16.25
CA ASP A 134 -2.66 16.82 -17.29
C ASP A 134 -4.08 16.84 -16.71
N HIS A 135 -5.09 16.83 -17.59
CA HIS A 135 -6.50 16.93 -17.20
C HIS A 135 -7.12 15.58 -16.84
N SER A 136 -6.41 14.48 -17.09
CA SER A 136 -6.87 13.12 -16.89
C SER A 136 -6.39 12.59 -15.54
N GLN A 137 -7.14 11.66 -14.95
CA GLN A 137 -6.71 10.93 -13.76
C GLN A 137 -6.39 9.51 -14.17
N THR A 138 -5.13 9.13 -13.97
CA THR A 138 -4.55 7.90 -14.48
C THR A 138 -3.82 7.14 -13.39
N LEU A 139 -3.18 6.02 -13.75
CA LEU A 139 -2.50 5.16 -12.80
C LEU A 139 -1.42 5.93 -12.01
N ILE A 140 -0.63 6.79 -12.66
CA ILE A 140 0.43 7.54 -11.96
C ILE A 140 -0.13 8.52 -10.93
N ASP A 141 -1.30 9.12 -11.17
CA ASP A 141 -1.97 10.03 -10.23
C ASP A 141 -2.45 9.29 -8.98
N GLU A 142 -3.10 8.14 -9.19
CA GLU A 142 -3.52 7.25 -8.10
C GLU A 142 -2.33 6.82 -7.25
N ARG A 143 -1.27 6.33 -7.90
CA ARG A 143 -0.06 5.84 -7.22
C ARG A 143 0.66 6.97 -6.49
N ALA A 144 0.68 8.18 -7.03
CA ALA A 144 1.24 9.36 -6.35
C ALA A 144 0.46 9.66 -5.06
N MET A 145 -0.87 9.61 -5.08
CA MET A 145 -1.70 9.83 -3.90
C MET A 145 -1.50 8.75 -2.84
N TRP A 146 -1.40 7.48 -3.25
CA TRP A 146 -1.17 6.37 -2.32
C TRP A 146 0.20 6.46 -1.67
N ILE A 147 1.25 6.75 -2.46
CA ILE A 147 2.61 6.92 -1.95
C ILE A 147 2.68 8.14 -1.03
N PHE A 148 2.05 9.26 -1.37
CA PHE A 148 2.02 10.44 -0.49
C PHE A 148 1.40 10.12 0.87
N LEU A 149 0.26 9.43 0.89
CA LEU A 149 -0.38 8.99 2.13
C LEU A 149 0.57 8.14 2.99
N LEU A 150 1.26 7.18 2.38
CA LEU A 150 2.22 6.32 3.08
C LEU A 150 3.45 7.10 3.55
N LEU A 151 3.94 8.08 2.78
CA LEU A 151 5.03 8.97 3.18
C LEU A 151 4.68 9.79 4.42
N VAL A 152 3.41 10.20 4.59
CA VAL A 152 2.96 10.84 5.84
C VAL A 152 3.13 9.87 7.02
N SER A 153 2.74 8.60 6.87
CA SER A 153 2.96 7.58 7.90
C SER A 153 4.45 7.29 8.15
N VAL A 154 5.29 7.30 7.11
CA VAL A 154 6.75 7.19 7.26
C VAL A 154 7.32 8.36 8.05
N ALA A 155 6.87 9.59 7.79
CA ALA A 155 7.41 10.79 8.41
C ALA A 155 6.88 11.02 9.84
N LYS A 156 5.58 10.83 10.05
CA LYS A 156 4.87 11.16 11.30
C LYS A 156 4.63 9.94 12.21
N GLY A 157 4.81 8.73 11.70
CA GLY A 157 4.60 7.48 12.45
C GLY A 157 3.11 7.14 12.63
N ALA A 158 2.83 6.40 13.71
CA ALA A 158 1.54 5.73 13.92
C ALA A 158 0.44 6.59 14.58
N GLY A 159 0.81 7.73 15.16
CA GLY A 159 -0.09 8.54 15.99
C GLY A 159 -0.33 7.94 17.38
N PRO A 160 -1.12 8.64 18.22
CA PRO A 160 -1.29 8.32 19.64
C PRO A 160 -2.06 7.02 19.91
N ILE A 161 -2.93 6.59 19.00
CA ILE A 161 -3.75 5.37 19.14
C ILE A 161 -3.12 4.27 18.28
N SER A 162 -2.06 3.64 18.79
CA SER A 162 -1.25 2.67 18.05
C SER A 162 -0.51 1.70 18.97
N LEU A 163 -0.18 0.51 18.45
CA LEU A 163 0.72 -0.41 19.14
C LEU A 163 2.14 0.16 19.25
N ASP A 164 2.60 0.94 18.28
CA ASP A 164 3.88 1.66 18.35
C ASP A 164 3.92 2.57 19.58
N LYS A 165 2.85 3.33 19.85
CA LYS A 165 2.78 4.17 21.05
C LYS A 165 2.80 3.36 22.34
N LEU A 166 2.06 2.25 22.38
CA LEU A 166 2.02 1.34 23.52
C LEU A 166 3.40 0.72 23.81
N LEU A 167 4.09 0.30 22.76
CA LEU A 167 5.41 -0.33 22.81
C LEU A 167 6.58 0.68 22.84
N ARG A 168 6.27 1.99 22.80
CA ARG A 168 7.24 3.10 22.76
C ARG A 168 8.21 3.04 21.56
N LEU A 169 7.74 2.50 20.44
CA LEU A 169 8.42 2.54 19.15
C LEU A 169 8.36 3.97 18.57
N LYS A 170 9.37 4.38 17.82
CA LYS A 170 9.51 5.74 17.27
C LYS A 170 9.33 5.77 15.75
#